data_AF-A0A2D6M7P3-F1
#
_entry.id   AF-A0A2D6M7P3-F1
#
_cell.length_a   1.000
_cell.length_b   1.000
_cell.length_c   1.000
_cell.angle_alpha   90.00
_cell.angle_beta   90.00
_cell.angle_gamma   90.00
#
_symmetry.space_group_name_H-M   'P 1'
#
loop_
_entity.id
_entity.type
_entity.pdbx_description
1 polymer ?
#
loop_
_entity_poly.entity_id
_entity_poly.type
_entity_poly.pdbx_seq_one_letter_code
_entity_poly.pdbx_strand_id
1 'polypeptide(L)'
;MTDNIVHVSSESSDSSSALECIKESVENAFINKSNCKFCQCDFRGDAESLWLQSNSISGVHRFLRSKEVSISYAAVRNHLLSHFQKEVSKIQVAEYLNDLSEWRKSQLDKENRLELMLSVLEKRIFELSSMPKDSDEQFRKNSEIICKMMQQAISVQDSLDKHKGAVEPVTIFIKRLQEVIELQIEGSNSKETRNALVQVVSTLEKNIGDLLSHG
;
A
#
# COMPACT_ATOMS: atom_id res chain seq x y z
N MET A 1 -0.06 43.32 11.80
CA MET A 1 0.50 43.25 10.43
C MET A 1 0.32 41.82 9.98
N THR A 2 -0.27 41.66 8.80
CA THR A 2 -1.02 40.50 8.29
C THR A 2 -0.21 39.21 8.18
N ASP A 3 -0.72 38.15 8.79
CA ASP A 3 -0.28 36.77 8.56
C ASP A 3 -0.66 36.32 7.13
N ASN A 4 0.34 35.91 6.37
CA ASN A 4 0.18 35.21 5.10
C ASN A 4 -0.22 33.76 5.38
N ILE A 5 -1.50 33.45 5.26
CA ILE A 5 -1.99 32.07 5.19
C ILE A 5 -1.72 31.57 3.77
N VAL A 6 -0.73 30.69 3.64
CA VAL A 6 -0.50 29.93 2.41
C VAL A 6 -1.63 28.92 2.28
N HIS A 7 -2.52 29.17 1.33
CA HIS A 7 -3.50 28.20 0.84
C HIS A 7 -2.74 27.04 0.19
N VAL A 8 -2.71 25.87 0.84
CA VAL A 8 -2.34 24.62 0.17
C VAL A 8 -3.60 24.11 -0.52
N SER A 9 -3.70 24.42 -1.81
CA SER A 9 -4.67 23.84 -2.71
C SER A 9 -4.44 22.33 -2.77
N SER A 10 -5.49 21.56 -2.48
CA SER A 10 -5.54 20.13 -2.72
C SER A 10 -5.56 19.87 -4.22
N GLU A 11 -4.39 19.66 -4.82
CA GLU A 11 -4.29 19.16 -6.19
C GLU A 11 -4.57 17.65 -6.19
N SER A 12 -5.83 17.33 -6.48
CA SER A 12 -6.25 16.00 -6.90
C SER A 12 -5.80 15.75 -8.35
N SER A 13 -4.53 15.46 -8.58
CA SER A 13 -4.04 15.04 -9.89
C SER A 13 -2.74 14.25 -9.81
N ASP A 14 -2.78 12.95 -9.51
CA ASP A 14 -1.56 12.14 -9.65
C ASP A 14 -1.78 10.66 -9.98
N SER A 15 -3.01 10.23 -10.29
CA SER A 15 -3.24 8.91 -10.88
C SER A 15 -2.89 8.85 -12.37
N SER A 16 -2.85 10.01 -13.05
CA SER A 16 -2.40 10.11 -14.45
C SER A 16 -0.86 10.06 -14.56
N SER A 17 -0.14 10.66 -13.60
CA SER A 17 1.33 10.71 -13.65
C SER A 17 1.96 9.35 -13.40
N ALA A 18 1.36 8.49 -12.56
CA ALA A 18 1.82 7.11 -12.37
C ALA A 18 1.73 6.30 -13.68
N LEU A 19 0.65 6.44 -14.44
CA LEU A 19 0.46 5.76 -15.73
C LEU A 19 1.38 6.31 -16.83
N GLU A 20 1.67 7.61 -16.83
CA GLU A 20 2.65 8.23 -17.73
C GLU A 20 4.09 7.84 -17.37
N CYS A 21 4.41 7.77 -16.08
CA CYS A 21 5.69 7.29 -15.57
C CYS A 21 5.89 5.79 -15.86
N ILE A 22 4.81 4.99 -15.88
CA ILE A 22 4.83 3.59 -16.36
C ILE A 22 5.12 3.53 -17.86
N LYS A 23 4.50 4.38 -18.70
CA LYS A 23 4.79 4.40 -20.14
C LYS A 23 6.23 4.82 -20.44
N GLU A 24 6.72 5.87 -19.78
CA GLU A 24 8.11 6.34 -19.92
C GLU A 24 9.13 5.35 -19.35
N SER A 25 8.80 4.66 -18.25
CA SER A 25 9.66 3.62 -17.68
C SER A 25 9.66 2.36 -18.54
N VAL A 26 8.53 1.99 -19.15
CA VAL A 26 8.48 0.88 -20.12
C VAL A 26 9.34 1.22 -21.33
N GLU A 27 9.25 2.43 -21.90
CA GLU A 27 10.06 2.85 -23.05
C GLU A 27 11.58 2.86 -22.75
N ASN A 28 11.99 3.16 -21.52
CA ASN A 28 13.41 3.25 -21.13
C ASN A 28 13.98 1.99 -20.44
N ALA A 29 13.16 1.02 -20.01
CA ALA A 29 13.61 -0.18 -19.27
C ALA A 29 13.95 -1.40 -20.14
N PHE A 30 13.88 -1.28 -21.47
CA PHE A 30 14.16 -2.38 -22.39
C PHE A 30 15.66 -2.72 -22.46
N ILE A 31 16.17 -3.44 -21.47
CA ILE A 31 17.54 -3.96 -21.44
C ILE A 31 17.70 -4.97 -22.58
N ASN A 32 18.30 -4.52 -23.68
CA ASN A 32 18.69 -5.38 -24.77
C ASN A 32 19.79 -6.33 -24.29
N LYS A 33 19.43 -7.59 -24.02
CA LYS A 33 20.41 -8.61 -23.66
C LYS A 33 21.15 -9.03 -24.91
N SER A 34 22.46 -8.74 -24.96
CA SER A 34 23.35 -9.09 -26.06
C SER A 34 23.48 -10.60 -26.33
N ASN A 35 22.97 -11.46 -25.44
CA ASN A 35 22.95 -12.91 -25.62
C ASN A 35 21.57 -13.47 -26.00
N CYS A 36 20.54 -12.64 -26.17
CA CYS A 36 19.20 -13.08 -26.53
C CYS A 36 18.92 -12.77 -28.01
N LYS A 37 18.72 -13.84 -28.81
CA LYS A 37 18.36 -13.72 -30.24
C LYS A 37 17.04 -12.97 -30.46
N PHE A 38 16.13 -13.00 -29.49
CA PHE A 38 14.88 -12.25 -29.55
C PHE A 38 15.10 -10.76 -29.25
N CYS A 39 15.94 -10.42 -28.26
CA CYS A 39 16.26 -9.02 -27.95
C CYS A 39 16.96 -8.30 -29.11
N GLN A 40 17.73 -9.04 -29.90
CA GLN A 40 18.47 -8.55 -31.07
C GLN A 40 17.65 -8.58 -32.37
N CYS A 41 16.39 -9.02 -32.31
CA CYS A 41 15.51 -9.04 -33.49
C CYS A 41 15.05 -7.62 -33.83
N ASP A 42 15.12 -7.22 -35.10
CA ASP A 42 14.64 -5.91 -35.56
C ASP A 42 13.14 -5.74 -35.35
N PHE A 43 12.38 -6.85 -35.40
CA PHE A 43 10.93 -6.87 -35.18
C PHE A 43 10.53 -7.09 -33.72
N ARG A 44 11.47 -6.89 -32.77
CA ARG A 44 11.20 -7.10 -31.33
C ARG A 44 10.01 -6.27 -30.85
N GLY A 45 9.97 -4.98 -31.19
CA GLY A 45 8.91 -4.07 -30.76
C GLY A 45 7.53 -4.57 -31.17
N ASP A 46 7.35 -4.86 -32.45
CA ASP A 46 6.08 -5.38 -32.99
C ASP A 46 5.69 -6.72 -32.35
N ALA A 47 6.66 -7.61 -32.14
CA ALA A 47 6.45 -8.91 -31.52
C ALA A 47 6.04 -8.79 -30.04
N GLU A 48 6.62 -7.85 -29.30
CA GLU A 48 6.28 -7.54 -27.90
C GLU A 48 4.92 -6.85 -27.80
N SER A 49 4.59 -5.93 -28.71
CA SER A 49 3.25 -5.34 -28.79
C SER A 49 2.17 -6.38 -29.09
N LEU A 50 2.45 -7.33 -29.98
CA LEU A 50 1.52 -8.42 -30.27
C LEU A 50 1.30 -9.34 -29.06
N TRP A 51 2.34 -9.58 -28.27
CA TRP A 51 2.24 -10.29 -27.00
C TRP A 51 1.36 -9.55 -26.00
N LEU A 52 1.58 -8.24 -25.83
CA LEU A 52 0.79 -7.40 -24.93
C LEU A 52 -0.71 -7.39 -25.28
N GLN A 53 -1.05 -7.44 -26.57
CA GLN A 53 -2.44 -7.45 -27.03
C GLN A 53 -3.11 -8.82 -26.90
N SER A 54 -2.41 -9.89 -27.26
CA SER A 54 -3.02 -11.21 -27.46
C SER A 54 -2.69 -12.22 -26.36
N ASN A 55 -1.67 -11.96 -25.55
CA ASN A 55 -1.07 -12.88 -24.57
C ASN A 55 -0.81 -14.29 -25.17
N SER A 56 -0.52 -14.37 -26.47
CA SER A 56 -0.39 -15.61 -27.23
C SER A 56 1.02 -15.83 -27.77
N ILE A 57 1.74 -16.80 -27.20
CA ILE A 57 3.13 -17.12 -27.57
C ILE A 57 3.15 -17.64 -29.01
N SER A 58 2.14 -18.45 -29.36
CA SER A 58 1.95 -18.99 -30.70
C SER A 58 1.74 -17.89 -31.73
N GLY A 59 1.00 -16.83 -31.38
CA GLY A 59 0.80 -15.65 -32.23
C GLY A 59 2.12 -14.94 -32.54
N VAL A 60 2.91 -14.69 -31.49
CA VAL A 60 4.23 -14.03 -31.61
C VAL A 60 5.20 -14.87 -32.44
N HIS A 61 5.27 -16.19 -32.20
CA HIS A 61 6.16 -17.07 -32.95
C HIS A 61 5.75 -17.18 -34.44
N ARG A 62 4.44 -17.19 -34.74
CA ARG A 62 3.94 -17.18 -36.13
C ARG A 62 4.28 -15.88 -36.84
N PHE A 63 4.15 -14.75 -36.14
CA PHE A 63 4.52 -13.43 -36.66
C PHE A 63 6.02 -13.37 -37.01
N LEU A 64 6.90 -13.81 -36.11
CA LEU A 64 8.34 -13.84 -36.37
C LEU A 64 8.71 -14.74 -37.56
N ARG A 65 8.06 -15.90 -37.69
CA ARG A 65 8.22 -16.75 -38.89
C ARG A 65 7.78 -16.06 -40.17
N SER A 66 6.69 -15.29 -40.15
CA SER A 66 6.23 -14.56 -41.35
C SER A 66 7.17 -13.43 -41.77
N LYS A 67 8.08 -13.02 -40.89
CA LYS A 67 9.15 -12.04 -41.15
C LYS A 67 10.50 -12.70 -41.42
N GLU A 68 10.51 -14.01 -41.70
CA GLU A 68 11.71 -14.81 -41.99
C GLU A 68 12.72 -14.87 -40.83
N VAL A 69 12.29 -14.56 -39.61
CA VAL A 69 13.13 -14.63 -38.41
C VAL A 69 13.06 -16.05 -37.81
N SER A 70 14.20 -16.75 -37.84
CA SER A 70 14.34 -18.10 -37.28
C SER A 70 14.69 -18.08 -35.79
N ILE A 71 13.67 -17.90 -34.95
CA ILE A 71 13.78 -18.04 -33.48
C ILE A 71 12.91 -19.22 -33.05
N SER A 72 13.43 -20.09 -32.19
CA SER A 72 12.67 -21.24 -31.69
C SER A 72 11.53 -20.80 -30.78
N TYR A 73 10.42 -21.53 -30.81
CA TYR A 73 9.27 -21.28 -29.93
C TYR A 73 9.66 -21.21 -28.45
N ALA A 74 10.56 -22.10 -28.00
CA ALA A 74 11.07 -22.11 -26.63
C ALA A 74 11.84 -20.82 -26.29
N ALA A 75 12.65 -20.29 -27.22
CA ALA A 75 13.35 -19.03 -27.02
C ALA A 75 12.38 -17.84 -26.98
N VAL A 76 11.33 -17.83 -27.81
CA VAL A 76 10.25 -16.82 -27.75
C VAL A 76 9.56 -16.87 -26.38
N ARG A 77 9.12 -18.05 -25.95
CA ARG A 77 8.46 -18.24 -24.64
C ARG A 77 9.34 -17.77 -23.49
N ASN A 78 10.60 -18.19 -23.47
CA ASN A 78 11.52 -17.83 -22.39
C ASN A 78 11.84 -16.34 -22.40
N HIS A 79 12.00 -15.71 -23.56
CA HIS A 79 12.14 -14.27 -23.67
C HIS A 79 10.92 -13.56 -23.09
N LEU A 80 9.73 -13.81 -23.62
CA LEU A 80 8.52 -13.12 -23.20
C LEU A 80 8.24 -13.31 -21.70
N LEU A 81 8.33 -14.54 -21.19
CA LEU A 81 8.11 -14.78 -19.75
C LEU A 81 9.19 -14.10 -18.90
N SER A 82 10.48 -14.30 -19.20
CA SER A 82 11.54 -13.72 -18.37
C SER A 82 11.67 -12.20 -18.48
N HIS A 83 11.25 -11.63 -19.61
CA HIS A 83 11.30 -10.20 -19.87
C HIS A 83 10.13 -9.51 -19.18
N PHE A 84 8.89 -9.99 -19.39
CA PHE A 84 7.71 -9.37 -18.78
C PHE A 84 7.58 -9.70 -17.30
N GLN A 85 7.97 -10.88 -16.84
CA GLN A 85 7.91 -11.22 -15.40
C GLN A 85 8.85 -10.34 -14.56
N LYS A 86 10.02 -9.97 -15.09
CA LYS A 86 10.95 -9.05 -14.41
C LYS A 86 10.37 -7.64 -14.29
N GLU A 87 9.70 -7.15 -15.33
CA GLU A 87 9.08 -5.83 -15.30
C GLU A 87 7.85 -5.80 -14.39
N VAL A 88 7.02 -6.85 -14.41
CA VAL A 88 5.93 -7.01 -13.44
C VAL A 88 6.46 -7.00 -12.00
N SER A 89 7.55 -7.72 -11.73
CA SER A 89 8.17 -7.70 -10.40
C SER A 89 8.73 -6.33 -10.02
N LYS A 90 9.30 -5.56 -10.95
CA LYS A 90 9.76 -4.19 -10.67
C LYS A 90 8.59 -3.25 -10.37
N ILE A 91 7.48 -3.35 -11.11
CA ILE A 91 6.27 -2.58 -10.87
C ILE A 91 5.73 -2.89 -9.47
N GLN A 92 5.60 -4.18 -9.13
CA GLN A 92 5.15 -4.61 -7.79
C GLN A 92 6.06 -4.10 -6.67
N VAL A 93 7.39 -4.07 -6.89
CA VAL A 93 8.34 -3.50 -5.93
C VAL A 93 8.19 -1.98 -5.85
N ALA A 94 7.97 -1.28 -6.97
CA ALA A 94 7.76 0.16 -6.98
C ALA A 94 6.45 0.55 -6.28
N GLU A 95 5.35 -0.16 -6.54
CA GLU A 95 4.08 -0.03 -5.83
C GLU A 95 4.26 -0.27 -4.33
N TYR A 96 4.94 -1.35 -3.95
CA TYR A 96 5.23 -1.65 -2.55
C TYR A 96 6.09 -0.58 -1.87
N LEU A 97 7.09 -0.03 -2.57
CA LEU A 97 7.90 1.08 -2.06
C LEU A 97 7.08 2.37 -1.96
N ASN A 98 6.14 2.60 -2.86
CA ASN A 98 5.23 3.74 -2.77
C ASN A 98 4.32 3.59 -1.54
N ASP A 99 3.71 2.42 -1.36
CA ASP A 99 2.91 2.07 -0.19
C ASP A 99 3.73 2.30 1.09
N LEU A 100 4.97 1.78 1.17
CA LEU A 100 5.87 2.02 2.30
C LEU A 100 6.19 3.50 2.51
N SER A 101 6.32 4.28 1.45
CA SER A 101 6.60 5.71 1.54
C SER A 101 5.40 6.49 2.05
N GLU A 102 4.19 6.11 1.64
CA GLU A 102 2.94 6.64 2.16
C GLU A 102 2.76 6.25 3.62
N TRP A 103 3.06 5.00 3.98
CA TRP A 103 3.05 4.51 5.36
C TRP A 103 4.06 5.24 6.26
N ARG A 104 5.19 5.66 5.70
CA ARG A 104 6.19 6.43 6.43
C ARG A 104 5.76 7.89 6.65
N LYS A 105 4.99 8.44 5.71
CA LYS A 105 4.50 9.83 5.75
C LYS A 105 3.27 9.96 6.64
N SER A 106 2.45 8.92 6.75
CA SER A 106 1.38 8.89 7.72
C SER A 106 1.99 8.68 9.11
N GLN A 107 2.03 9.74 9.92
CA GLN A 107 2.13 9.61 11.37
C GLN A 107 0.83 8.95 11.86
N LEU A 108 0.68 7.66 11.57
CA LEU A 108 -0.45 6.90 12.06
C LEU A 108 -0.30 6.83 13.58
N ASP A 109 -1.35 7.28 14.25
CA ASP A 109 -1.58 6.95 15.64
C ASP A 109 -1.35 5.45 15.85
N LYS A 110 -0.80 5.10 17.02
CA LYS A 110 -0.29 3.76 17.33
C LYS A 110 -1.36 2.69 17.14
N GLU A 111 -2.63 3.01 17.43
CA GLU A 111 -3.79 2.18 17.13
C GLU A 111 -3.89 1.87 15.63
N ASN A 112 -3.97 2.91 14.78
CA ASN A 112 -4.05 2.75 13.33
C ASN A 112 -2.87 1.96 12.75
N ARG A 113 -1.66 2.12 13.32
CA ARG A 113 -0.48 1.36 12.88
C ARG A 113 -0.63 -0.13 13.19
N LEU A 114 -1.14 -0.47 14.36
CA LEU A 114 -1.37 -1.86 14.77
C LEU A 114 -2.50 -2.51 13.94
N GLU A 115 -3.59 -1.78 13.68
CA GLU A 115 -4.69 -2.24 12.81
C GLU A 115 -4.23 -2.49 11.37
N LEU A 116 -3.39 -1.61 10.83
CA LEU A 116 -2.80 -1.79 9.51
C LEU A 116 -1.88 -3.01 9.48
N MET A 117 -0.99 -3.16 10.46
CA MET A 117 -0.11 -4.33 10.54
C MET A 117 -0.90 -5.64 10.60
N LEU A 118 -2.00 -5.67 11.35
CA LEU A 118 -2.89 -6.81 11.41
C LEU A 118 -3.51 -7.11 10.04
N SER A 119 -4.05 -6.09 9.37
CA SER A 119 -4.66 -6.22 8.04
C SER A 119 -3.69 -6.75 6.98
N VAL A 120 -2.42 -6.31 7.03
CA VAL A 120 -1.36 -6.80 6.13
C VAL A 120 -1.05 -8.27 6.40
N LEU A 121 -0.92 -8.67 7.67
CA LEU A 121 -0.67 -10.05 8.04
C LEU A 121 -1.82 -10.96 7.60
N GLU A 122 -3.07 -10.57 7.84
CA GLU A 122 -4.27 -11.31 7.42
C GLU A 122 -4.35 -11.49 5.91
N LYS A 123 -4.15 -10.40 5.14
CA LYS A 123 -4.10 -10.46 3.68
C LYS A 123 -3.04 -11.46 3.23
N ARG A 124 -1.85 -11.42 3.82
CA ARG A 124 -0.75 -12.30 3.42
C ARG A 124 -0.97 -13.77 3.79
N ILE A 125 -1.60 -14.03 4.94
CA ILE A 125 -2.05 -15.36 5.33
C ILE A 125 -3.04 -15.90 4.29
N PHE A 126 -4.00 -15.09 3.86
CA PHE A 126 -4.99 -15.47 2.85
C PHE A 126 -4.34 -15.75 1.48
N GLU A 127 -3.44 -14.88 1.03
CA GLU A 127 -2.67 -15.07 -0.20
C GLU A 127 -1.90 -16.38 -0.18
N LEU A 128 -1.12 -16.65 0.87
CA LEU A 128 -0.35 -17.89 0.99
C LEU A 128 -1.22 -19.14 1.07
N SER A 129 -2.40 -19.02 1.70
CA SER A 129 -3.37 -20.13 1.82
C SER A 129 -4.08 -20.44 0.50
N SER A 130 -4.19 -19.45 -0.40
CA SER A 130 -4.84 -19.58 -1.70
C SER A 130 -3.88 -19.97 -2.83
N MET A 131 -2.56 -19.95 -2.59
CA MET A 131 -1.58 -20.38 -3.59
C MET A 131 -1.77 -21.86 -3.97
N PRO A 132 -1.71 -22.20 -5.27
CA PRO A 132 -1.76 -23.59 -5.72
C PRO A 132 -0.59 -24.38 -5.13
N LYS A 133 -0.88 -25.63 -4.74
CA LYS A 133 0.08 -26.52 -4.09
C LYS A 133 0.82 -27.32 -5.14
N ASP A 134 1.95 -26.78 -5.60
CA ASP A 134 2.74 -27.41 -6.67
C ASP A 134 3.52 -28.66 -6.19
N SER A 135 3.73 -28.80 -4.87
CA SER A 135 4.32 -29.99 -4.24
C SER A 135 4.01 -30.07 -2.74
N ASP A 136 4.11 -31.26 -2.17
CA ASP A 136 3.96 -31.49 -0.71
C ASP A 136 4.99 -30.72 0.11
N GLU A 137 6.22 -30.59 -0.40
CA GLU A 137 7.28 -29.83 0.24
C GLU A 137 6.97 -28.33 0.28
N GLN A 138 6.49 -27.78 -0.84
CA GLN A 138 6.06 -26.38 -0.90
C GLN A 138 4.85 -26.14 0.01
N PHE A 139 3.93 -27.10 0.09
CA PHE A 139 2.80 -27.04 1.00
C PHE A 139 3.25 -26.99 2.46
N ARG A 140 4.16 -27.87 2.88
CA ARG A 140 4.71 -27.87 4.25
C ARG A 140 5.37 -26.54 4.61
N LYS A 141 6.19 -25.99 3.71
CA LYS A 141 6.85 -24.68 3.91
C LYS A 141 5.83 -23.55 4.04
N ASN A 142 4.84 -23.51 3.15
CA ASN A 142 3.79 -22.50 3.20
C ASN A 142 2.98 -22.61 4.50
N SER A 143 2.65 -23.83 4.95
CA SER A 143 1.96 -24.05 6.23
C SER A 143 2.77 -23.57 7.42
N GLU A 144 4.08 -23.82 7.46
CA GLU A 144 4.92 -23.33 8.55
C GLU A 144 4.99 -21.79 8.57
N ILE A 145 5.09 -21.16 7.40
CA ILE A 145 5.06 -19.70 7.27
C ILE A 145 3.72 -19.13 7.74
N ILE A 146 2.60 -19.73 7.32
CA ILE A 146 1.25 -19.33 7.76
C ILE A 146 1.14 -19.41 9.28
N CYS A 147 1.60 -20.50 9.91
CA CYS A 147 1.59 -20.64 11.36
C CYS A 147 2.38 -19.51 12.06
N LYS A 148 3.57 -19.16 11.55
CA LYS A 148 4.37 -18.06 12.08
C LYS A 148 3.68 -16.70 11.91
N MET A 149 3.05 -16.47 10.76
CA MET A 149 2.30 -15.23 10.50
C MET A 149 1.05 -15.13 11.39
N MET A 150 0.35 -16.23 11.64
CA MET A 150 -0.78 -16.26 12.60
C MET A 150 -0.32 -15.93 14.02
N GLN A 151 0.82 -16.47 14.47
CA GLN A 151 1.39 -16.11 15.77
C GLN A 151 1.74 -14.62 15.87
N GLN A 152 2.30 -14.04 14.80
CA GLN A 152 2.56 -12.61 14.73
C GLN A 152 1.27 -11.79 14.74
N ALA A 153 0.25 -12.21 14.00
CA ALA A 153 -1.06 -11.54 13.98
C ALA A 153 -1.70 -11.52 15.37
N ILE A 154 -1.67 -12.63 16.10
CA ILE A 154 -2.12 -12.71 17.50
C ILE A 154 -1.33 -11.73 18.38
N SER A 155 -0.01 -11.69 18.25
CA SER A 155 0.81 -10.75 19.05
C SER A 155 0.52 -9.27 18.74
N VAL A 156 0.17 -8.95 17.49
CA VAL A 156 -0.24 -7.60 17.09
C VAL A 156 -1.62 -7.28 17.65
N GLN A 157 -2.57 -8.21 17.57
CA GLN A 157 -3.90 -8.09 18.17
C GLN A 157 -3.81 -7.85 19.68
N ASP A 158 -3.01 -8.65 20.40
CA ASP A 158 -2.80 -8.45 21.85
C ASP A 158 -2.24 -7.07 22.17
N SER A 159 -1.38 -6.53 21.31
CA SER A 159 -0.81 -5.20 21.48
C SER A 159 -1.83 -4.10 21.20
N LEU A 160 -2.70 -4.31 20.20
CA LEU A 160 -3.82 -3.43 19.88
C LEU A 160 -4.83 -3.38 21.03
N ASP A 161 -5.23 -4.54 21.56
CA ASP A 161 -6.18 -4.66 22.66
C ASP A 161 -5.64 -4.01 23.94
N LYS A 162 -4.35 -4.21 24.24
CA LYS A 162 -3.68 -3.52 25.37
C LYS A 162 -3.67 -2.01 25.20
N HIS A 163 -3.42 -1.52 23.98
CA HIS A 163 -3.41 -0.08 23.71
C HIS A 163 -4.83 0.50 23.84
N LYS A 164 -5.83 -0.14 23.23
CA LYS A 164 -7.25 0.23 23.37
C LYS A 164 -7.69 0.24 24.83
N GLY A 165 -7.36 -0.80 25.58
CA GLY A 165 -7.67 -0.89 27.02
C GLY A 165 -6.93 0.15 27.89
N ALA A 166 -5.76 0.63 27.47
CA ALA A 166 -5.05 1.72 28.15
C ALA A 166 -5.67 3.10 27.85
N VAL A 167 -6.16 3.30 26.63
CA VAL A 167 -6.76 4.56 26.16
C VAL A 167 -8.23 4.69 26.55
N GLU A 168 -8.97 3.59 26.63
CA GLU A 168 -10.40 3.56 26.91
C GLU A 168 -10.80 4.28 28.22
N PRO A 169 -10.12 4.10 29.38
CA PRO A 169 -10.45 4.82 30.60
C PRO A 169 -10.29 6.34 30.46
N VAL A 170 -9.27 6.78 29.72
CA VAL A 170 -9.01 8.20 29.44
C VAL A 170 -10.15 8.74 28.57
N THR A 171 -10.52 8.02 27.50
CA THR A 171 -11.64 8.37 26.62
C THR A 171 -12.96 8.46 27.37
N ILE A 172 -13.26 7.51 28.27
CA ILE A 172 -14.47 7.54 29.11
C ILE A 172 -14.46 8.74 30.03
N PHE A 173 -13.35 8.99 30.74
CA PHE A 173 -13.23 10.13 31.64
C PHE A 173 -13.46 11.46 30.92
N ILE A 174 -12.90 11.61 29.72
CA ILE A 174 -13.07 12.81 28.90
C ILE A 174 -14.51 13.01 28.48
N LYS A 175 -15.17 11.96 27.97
CA LYS A 175 -16.59 12.04 27.59
C LYS A 175 -17.45 12.49 28.77
N ARG A 176 -17.20 11.94 29.96
CA ARG A 176 -17.90 12.38 31.18
C ARG A 176 -17.61 13.83 31.54
N LEU A 177 -16.37 14.27 31.38
CA LEU A 177 -15.98 15.66 31.67
C LEU A 177 -16.63 16.64 30.67
N GLN A 178 -16.69 16.28 29.38
CA GLN A 178 -17.40 17.03 28.35
C GLN A 178 -18.90 17.12 28.67
N GLU A 179 -19.55 16.00 29.01
CA GLU A 179 -20.96 15.98 29.44
C GLU A 179 -21.23 16.94 30.62
N VAL A 180 -20.36 16.91 31.64
CA VAL A 180 -20.49 17.82 32.81
C VAL A 180 -20.33 19.28 32.40
N ILE A 181 -19.36 19.60 31.53
CA ILE A 181 -19.11 20.97 31.11
C ILE A 181 -20.26 21.48 30.22
N GLU A 182 -20.78 20.66 29.32
CA GLU A 182 -21.95 20.98 28.49
C GLU A 182 -23.17 21.31 29.36
N LEU A 183 -23.46 20.50 30.37
CA LEU A 183 -24.55 20.77 31.32
C LEU A 183 -24.36 22.11 32.07
N GLN A 184 -23.12 22.45 32.42
CA GLN A 184 -22.81 23.74 33.08
C GLN A 184 -22.90 24.93 32.12
N ILE A 185 -22.57 24.73 30.84
CA ILE A 185 -22.73 25.72 29.77
C ILE A 185 -24.20 26.05 29.56
N GLU A 186 -25.06 25.03 29.50
CA GLU A 186 -26.52 25.18 29.33
C GLU A 186 -27.17 25.86 30.54
N GLY A 187 -26.72 25.54 31.75
CA GLY A 187 -27.21 26.16 32.99
C GLY A 187 -26.67 27.57 33.26
N SER A 188 -25.66 28.04 32.50
CA SER A 188 -25.00 29.32 32.74
C SER A 188 -25.66 30.50 32.02
N ASN A 189 -26.11 31.49 32.80
CA ASN A 189 -26.61 32.78 32.31
C ASN A 189 -25.47 33.77 31.98
N SER A 190 -24.23 33.49 32.39
CA SER A 190 -23.08 34.36 32.14
C SER A 190 -22.36 33.95 30.86
N LYS A 191 -22.26 34.88 29.92
CA LYS A 191 -21.53 34.71 28.65
C LYS A 191 -20.03 34.50 28.89
N GLU A 192 -19.46 35.14 29.91
CA GLU A 192 -18.04 34.96 30.30
C GLU A 192 -17.79 33.55 30.83
N THR A 193 -18.67 33.03 31.68
CA THR A 193 -18.56 31.66 32.21
C THR A 193 -18.69 30.62 31.11
N ARG A 194 -19.60 30.84 30.14
CA ARG A 194 -19.70 29.97 28.95
C ARG A 194 -18.43 29.98 28.11
N ASN A 195 -17.87 31.15 27.83
CA ASN A 195 -16.64 31.26 27.05
C ASN A 195 -15.46 30.60 27.76
N ALA A 196 -15.33 30.76 29.08
CA ALA A 196 -14.27 30.12 29.87
C ALA A 196 -14.40 28.59 29.83
N LEU A 197 -15.61 28.05 29.97
CA LEU A 197 -15.86 26.60 29.92
C LEU A 197 -15.57 26.00 28.53
N VAL A 198 -15.98 26.67 27.45
CA VAL A 198 -15.64 26.25 26.08
C VAL A 198 -14.13 26.23 25.87
N GLN A 199 -13.42 27.24 26.38
CA GLN A 199 -11.97 27.32 26.26
C GLN A 199 -11.25 26.20 27.02
N VAL A 200 -11.78 25.79 28.18
CA VAL A 200 -11.29 24.63 28.95
C VAL A 200 -11.50 23.34 28.16
N VAL A 201 -12.68 23.13 27.54
CA VAL A 201 -12.95 21.96 26.70
C VAL A 201 -11.99 21.88 25.51
N SER A 202 -11.85 22.98 24.76
CA SER A 202 -10.94 23.01 23.60
C SER A 202 -9.47 22.79 23.98
N THR A 203 -9.06 23.27 25.15
CA THR A 203 -7.69 23.06 25.66
C THR A 203 -7.47 21.62 26.09
N LEU A 204 -8.47 21.00 26.73
CA LEU A 204 -8.46 19.57 27.05
C LEU A 204 -8.36 18.73 25.79
N GLU A 205 -9.23 18.95 24.80
CA GLU A 205 -9.23 18.22 23.53
C GLU A 205 -7.87 18.29 22.83
N LYS A 206 -7.26 19.48 22.78
CA LYS A 206 -5.94 19.67 22.19
C LYS A 206 -4.84 18.91 22.94
N ASN A 207 -4.75 19.12 24.27
CA ASN A 207 -3.71 18.49 25.08
C ASN A 207 -3.85 16.97 25.11
N ILE A 208 -5.07 16.45 24.99
CA ILE A 208 -5.36 15.02 24.92
C ILE A 208 -5.02 14.45 23.55
N GLY A 209 -5.33 15.16 22.46
CA GLY A 209 -4.90 14.76 21.11
C GLY A 209 -3.38 14.59 21.04
N ASP A 210 -2.65 15.48 21.71
CA ASP A 210 -1.18 15.40 21.85
C ASP A 210 -0.76 14.21 22.75
N LEU A 211 -1.48 13.94 23.85
CA LEU A 211 -1.18 12.84 24.78
C LEU A 211 -1.44 11.46 24.18
N LEU A 212 -2.50 11.33 23.39
CA LEU A 212 -2.85 10.09 22.68
C LEU A 212 -1.89 9.82 21.52
N SER A 213 -1.50 10.86 20.77
CA SER A 213 -0.55 10.72 19.66
C SER A 213 0.90 10.45 20.08
N HIS A 214 1.26 10.68 21.34
CA HIS A 214 2.63 10.56 21.86
C HIS A 214 2.80 9.45 22.94
N GLY A 215 1.75 8.66 23.22
CA GLY A 215 1.71 7.61 24.26
C GLY A 215 1.91 6.15 23.82
#